data_AF-A0A7N0UFN6-F1
#
_entry.id   AF-A0A7N0UFN6-F1
#
_cell.length_a   1.000
_cell.length_b   1.000
_cell.length_c   1.000
_cell.angle_alpha   90.00
_cell.angle_beta   90.00
_cell.angle_gamma   90.00
#
_symmetry.space_group_name_H-M   'P 1'
#
loop_
_entity.id
_entity.type
_entity.pdbx_description
1 polymer ?
#
loop_
_entity_poly.entity_id
_entity_poly.type
_entity_poly.pdbx_seq_one_letter_code
_entity_poly.pdbx_strand_id
1 'polypeptide(L)'
;MAGQSRKWMILVATIWLQAFTGTNFDFSAYSSRFKTVLGISQVQLNYLAVASDLGKAFGWSSGLALMHFPLWIVMFMAAFMGLFGYGVQWLVIRDLISLPYFLVSLFILSSAISLLEFYIRIKIEFV
;
A
#
# COMPACT_ATOMS: atom_id res chain seq x y z
N MET A 1 -29.97 -1.17 -22.86
CA MET A 1 -29.88 -0.29 -21.66
C MET A 1 -28.97 -0.87 -20.55
N ALA A 2 -28.84 -2.20 -20.39
CA ALA A 2 -27.94 -2.81 -19.38
C ALA A 2 -26.43 -2.55 -19.58
N GLY A 3 -25.98 -2.26 -20.81
CA GLY A 3 -24.57 -1.97 -21.08
C GLY A 3 -24.09 -0.60 -20.56
N GLN A 4 -24.99 0.38 -20.46
CA GLN A 4 -24.63 1.73 -19.99
C GLN A 4 -24.54 1.78 -18.46
N SER A 5 -25.48 1.14 -17.74
CA SER A 5 -25.45 1.06 -16.27
C SER A 5 -24.21 0.32 -15.76
N ARG A 6 -23.78 -0.75 -16.45
CA ARG A 6 -22.56 -1.51 -16.10
C ARG A 6 -21.30 -0.65 -16.20
N LYS A 7 -21.18 0.21 -17.21
CA LYS A 7 -20.04 1.14 -17.37
C LYS A 7 -19.99 2.17 -16.23
N TRP A 8 -21.13 2.73 -15.85
CA TRP A 8 -21.21 3.68 -14.74
C TRP A 8 -20.90 3.03 -13.39
N MET A 9 -21.35 1.79 -13.15
CA MET A 9 -20.99 1.05 -11.94
C MET A 9 -19.48 0.77 -11.86
N ILE A 10 -18.85 0.37 -12.96
CA ILE A 10 -17.38 0.17 -13.01
C ILE A 10 -16.67 1.49 -12.75
N LEU A 11 -17.14 2.60 -13.33
CA LEU A 11 -16.55 3.92 -13.11
C LEU A 11 -16.63 4.36 -11.64
N VAL A 12 -17.80 4.20 -11.00
CA VAL A 12 -17.97 4.52 -9.57
C VAL A 12 -17.09 3.62 -8.70
N ALA A 13 -17.05 2.31 -8.98
CA ALA A 13 -16.18 1.38 -8.27
C ALA A 13 -14.70 1.78 -8.40
N THR A 14 -14.25 2.11 -9.61
CA THR A 14 -12.87 2.57 -9.85
C THR A 14 -12.57 3.88 -9.11
N ILE A 15 -13.48 4.85 -9.10
CA ILE A 15 -13.29 6.10 -8.37
C ILE A 15 -13.18 5.86 -6.86
N TRP A 16 -14.04 5.02 -6.29
CA TRP A 16 -13.96 4.65 -4.87
C TRP A 16 -12.62 3.98 -4.56
N LEU A 17 -12.22 3.02 -5.39
CA LEU A 17 -10.93 2.36 -5.22
C LEU A 17 -9.78 3.36 -5.29
N GLN A 18 -9.76 4.27 -6.28
CA GLN A 18 -8.74 5.32 -6.37
C GLN A 18 -8.71 6.25 -5.15
N ALA A 19 -9.88 6.60 -4.61
CA ALA A 19 -10.00 7.45 -3.44
C ALA A 19 -9.44 6.77 -2.17
N PHE A 20 -9.69 5.46 -2.00
CA PHE A 20 -9.11 4.68 -0.90
C PHE A 20 -7.63 4.35 -1.12
N THR A 21 -7.15 4.28 -2.36
CA THR A 21 -5.73 4.10 -2.70
C THR A 21 -4.96 5.43 -2.78
N GLY A 22 -5.45 6.52 -2.18
CA GLY A 22 -4.80 7.83 -2.11
C GLY A 22 -3.51 7.87 -1.27
N THR A 23 -2.68 6.85 -1.40
CA THR A 23 -1.69 6.37 -0.42
C THR A 23 -0.32 7.03 -0.52
N ASN A 24 -0.20 8.05 -1.37
CA ASN A 24 1.04 8.83 -1.46
C ASN A 24 1.26 9.74 -0.25
N PHE A 25 0.18 10.13 0.46
CA PHE A 25 0.25 11.01 1.62
C PHE A 25 0.23 10.28 2.96
N ASP A 26 -0.06 8.98 2.98
CA ASP A 26 -0.27 8.21 4.21
C ASP A 26 0.97 8.24 5.11
N PHE A 27 2.14 7.91 4.56
CA PHE A 27 3.38 7.91 5.33
C PHE A 27 3.68 9.27 5.96
N SER A 28 3.48 10.36 5.19
CA SER A 28 3.67 11.72 5.68
C SER A 28 2.73 12.03 6.85
N ALA A 29 1.47 11.63 6.77
CA ALA A 29 0.45 11.91 7.78
C ALA A 29 0.77 11.30 9.16
N TYR A 30 1.26 10.06 9.21
CA TYR A 30 1.58 9.38 10.47
C TYR A 30 3.08 9.38 10.84
N SER A 31 3.97 9.88 9.96
CA SER A 31 5.42 9.94 10.19
C SER A 31 5.80 10.61 11.52
N SER A 32 5.12 11.71 11.86
CA SER A 32 5.33 12.44 13.11
C SER A 32 5.09 11.56 14.34
N ARG A 33 4.07 10.69 14.30
CA ARG A 33 3.78 9.73 15.37
C ARG A 33 4.83 8.64 15.43
N PHE A 34 5.28 8.10 14.29
CA PHE A 34 6.40 7.15 14.27
C PHE A 34 7.68 7.74 14.88
N LYS A 35 7.98 9.01 14.62
CA LYS A 35 9.13 9.69 15.20
C LYS A 35 9.10 9.65 16.73
N THR A 36 7.96 10.00 17.30
CA THR A 36 7.77 10.07 18.75
C THR A 36 7.76 8.69 19.39
N VAL A 37 7.04 7.72 18.80
CA VAL A 37 6.90 6.36 19.35
C VAL A 37 8.21 5.58 19.27
N LEU A 38 8.95 5.69 18.17
CA LEU A 38 10.22 4.98 18.00
C LEU A 38 11.42 5.74 18.58
N GLY A 39 11.24 7.00 19.01
CA GLY A 39 12.32 7.84 19.53
C GLY A 39 13.43 8.11 18.51
N ILE A 40 13.11 8.13 17.21
CA ILE A 40 14.09 8.19 16.12
C ILE A 40 14.44 9.62 15.67
N SER A 41 15.62 9.76 15.10
CA SER A 41 16.06 11.01 14.47
C SER A 41 15.31 11.30 13.16
N GLN A 42 15.34 12.57 12.72
CA GLN A 42 14.76 12.96 11.42
C GLN A 42 15.41 12.20 10.25
N VAL A 43 16.71 11.89 10.34
CA VAL A 43 17.43 11.14 9.31
C VAL A 43 16.89 9.72 9.19
N GLN A 44 16.66 9.03 10.31
CA GLN A 44 16.03 7.72 10.33
C GLN A 44 14.59 7.76 9.80
N LEU A 45 13.83 8.78 10.16
CA LEU A 45 12.48 8.97 9.60
C LEU A 45 12.51 9.16 8.07
N ASN A 46 13.51 9.88 7.55
CA ASN A 46 13.70 10.02 6.10
C ASN A 46 14.06 8.69 5.44
N TYR A 47 14.86 7.83 6.07
CA TYR A 47 15.11 6.49 5.56
C TYR A 47 13.86 5.62 5.51
N LEU A 48 12.94 5.76 6.47
CA LEU A 48 11.63 5.10 6.42
C LEU A 48 10.77 5.64 5.26
N ALA A 49 10.82 6.94 4.99
CA ALA A 49 10.15 7.53 3.82
C ALA A 49 10.71 6.95 2.51
N VAL A 50 12.04 6.85 2.41
CA VAL A 50 12.71 6.22 1.26
C VAL A 50 12.32 4.75 1.14
N ALA A 51 12.19 4.00 2.23
CA ALA A 51 11.73 2.61 2.20
C ALA A 51 10.29 2.48 1.68
N SER A 52 9.40 3.39 2.10
CA SER A 52 8.04 3.50 1.54
C SER A 52 8.08 3.77 0.04
N ASP A 53 8.83 4.77 -0.40
CA ASP A 53 8.88 5.14 -1.82
C ASP A 53 9.57 4.09 -2.69
N LEU A 54 10.55 3.36 -2.15
CA LEU A 54 11.13 2.17 -2.79
C LEU A 54 10.09 1.06 -2.96
N GLY A 55 9.28 0.78 -1.93
CA GLY A 55 8.20 -0.21 -2.05
C GLY A 55 7.20 0.15 -3.16
N LYS A 56 6.85 1.44 -3.27
CA LYS A 56 6.05 1.97 -4.39
C LYS A 56 6.80 1.95 -5.72
N ALA A 57 8.13 1.99 -5.74
CA ALA A 57 8.87 1.79 -6.98
C ALA A 57 8.78 0.32 -7.43
N PHE A 58 8.86 -0.63 -6.50
CA PHE A 58 8.87 -2.08 -6.81
C PHE A 58 7.54 -2.66 -7.31
N GLY A 59 6.42 -1.94 -7.23
CA GLY A 59 5.15 -2.51 -7.66
C GLY A 59 4.97 -2.64 -9.18
N TRP A 60 5.96 -2.29 -10.00
CA TRP A 60 6.00 -2.75 -11.41
C TRP A 60 6.07 -4.29 -11.51
N SER A 61 6.60 -4.96 -10.48
CA SER A 61 6.67 -6.43 -10.41
C SER A 61 5.29 -7.10 -10.44
N SER A 62 4.23 -6.36 -10.07
CA SER A 62 2.85 -6.81 -10.16
C SER A 62 2.42 -7.14 -11.58
N GLY A 63 2.91 -6.39 -12.56
CA GLY A 63 2.69 -6.63 -13.99
C GLY A 63 3.31 -7.95 -14.45
N LEU A 64 4.41 -8.38 -13.84
CA LEU A 64 5.02 -9.67 -14.10
C LEU A 64 4.23 -10.80 -13.41
N ALA A 65 3.82 -10.60 -12.15
CA ALA A 65 3.00 -11.57 -11.42
C ALA A 65 1.67 -11.86 -12.13
N LEU A 66 1.07 -10.83 -12.72
CA LEU A 66 -0.06 -10.86 -13.64
C LEU A 66 0.07 -11.82 -14.83
N MET A 67 1.27 -11.93 -15.39
CA MET A 67 1.53 -12.80 -16.54
C MET A 67 1.60 -14.28 -16.14
N HIS A 68 1.91 -14.56 -14.87
CA HIS A 68 2.06 -15.92 -14.35
C HIS A 68 0.87 -16.40 -13.51
N PHE A 69 0.12 -15.49 -12.89
CA PHE A 69 -0.96 -15.81 -11.95
C PHE A 69 -2.28 -15.12 -12.30
N PRO A 70 -3.43 -15.79 -12.06
CA PRO A 70 -4.74 -15.21 -12.30
C PRO A 70 -5.03 -14.03 -11.36
N LEU A 71 -5.90 -13.13 -11.83
CA LEU A 71 -6.24 -11.85 -11.18
C LEU A 71 -6.63 -11.98 -9.72
N TRP A 72 -7.52 -12.91 -9.41
CA TRP A 72 -8.03 -13.04 -8.05
C TRP A 72 -6.92 -13.41 -7.04
N ILE A 73 -5.96 -14.26 -7.41
CA ILE A 73 -4.90 -14.72 -6.48
C ILE A 73 -4.01 -13.55 -6.10
N VAL A 74 -3.57 -12.78 -7.10
CA VAL A 74 -2.73 -11.60 -6.89
C VAL A 74 -3.48 -10.55 -6.05
N MET A 75 -4.78 -10.33 -6.32
CA MET A 75 -5.59 -9.42 -5.52
C MET A 75 -5.72 -9.85 -4.06
N PHE A 76 -5.93 -11.14 -3.79
CA PHE A 76 -5.99 -11.67 -2.43
C PHE A 76 -4.64 -11.54 -1.71
N MET A 77 -3.54 -11.82 -2.41
CA MET A 77 -2.20 -11.73 -1.84
C MET A 77 -1.83 -10.29 -1.50
N ALA A 78 -2.13 -9.33 -2.39
CA ALA A 78 -1.96 -7.90 -2.15
C ALA A 78 -2.87 -7.39 -1.02
N ALA A 79 -4.13 -7.81 -0.97
CA ALA A 79 -5.03 -7.43 0.13
C ALA A 79 -4.51 -7.95 1.49
N PHE A 80 -4.02 -9.18 1.53
CA PHE A 80 -3.46 -9.78 2.74
C PHE A 80 -2.19 -9.07 3.19
N MET A 81 -1.21 -8.88 2.30
CA MET A 81 0.03 -8.18 2.62
C MET A 81 -0.24 -6.72 3.03
N GLY A 82 -1.22 -6.04 2.42
CA GLY A 82 -1.64 -4.70 2.81
C GLY A 82 -2.25 -4.67 4.20
N LEU A 83 -3.17 -5.58 4.50
CA LEU A 83 -3.80 -5.69 5.82
C LEU A 83 -2.77 -5.96 6.92
N PHE A 84 -1.82 -6.88 6.69
CA PHE A 84 -0.77 -7.18 7.66
C PHE A 84 0.24 -6.03 7.80
N GLY A 85 0.71 -5.46 6.69
CA GLY A 85 1.67 -4.36 6.71
C GLY A 85 1.13 -3.13 7.46
N TYR A 86 -0.08 -2.68 7.11
CA TYR A 86 -0.73 -1.55 7.79
C TYR A 86 -1.22 -1.90 9.20
N GLY A 87 -1.73 -3.12 9.40
CA GLY A 87 -2.18 -3.58 10.72
C GLY A 87 -1.05 -3.56 11.74
N VAL A 88 0.13 -4.06 11.37
CA VAL A 88 1.33 -4.02 12.23
C VAL A 88 1.78 -2.59 12.47
N GLN A 89 1.84 -1.74 11.43
CA GLN A 89 2.19 -0.32 11.60
C GLN A 89 1.23 0.41 12.54
N TRP A 90 -0.07 0.14 12.43
CA TRP A 90 -1.07 0.71 13.32
C TRP A 90 -0.87 0.28 14.78
N LEU A 91 -0.55 -0.99 15.03
CA LEU A 91 -0.22 -1.50 16.37
C LEU A 91 1.03 -0.83 16.95
N VAL A 92 2.06 -0.58 16.12
CA VAL A 92 3.26 0.15 16.53
C VAL A 92 2.91 1.59 16.87
N ILE A 93 2.17 2.31 16.03
CA ILE A 93 1.77 3.71 16.27
C ILE A 93 0.95 3.84 17.58
N ARG A 94 0.17 2.82 17.93
CA ARG A 94 -0.61 2.75 19.18
C ARG A 94 0.21 2.36 20.41
N ASP A 95 1.52 2.13 20.25
CA ASP A 95 2.44 1.69 21.29
C ASP A 95 2.03 0.36 21.94
N LEU A 96 1.28 -0.48 21.21
CA LEU A 96 0.86 -1.81 21.68
C LEU A 96 1.95 -2.85 21.48
N ILE A 97 2.83 -2.64 20.50
CA ILE A 97 3.94 -3.53 20.16
C ILE A 97 5.18 -2.68 19.88
N SER A 98 6.30 -2.98 20.55
CA SER A 98 7.60 -2.42 20.23
C SER A 98 8.33 -3.32 19.22
N LEU A 99 8.65 -2.75 18.06
CA LEU A 99 9.40 -3.45 17.01
C LEU A 99 10.72 -2.72 16.77
N PRO A 100 11.83 -3.45 16.54
CA PRO A 100 13.09 -2.84 16.15
C PRO A 100 12.92 -2.08 14.83
N TYR A 101 13.65 -0.97 14.70
CA TYR A 101 13.60 -0.06 13.54
C TYR A 101 13.68 -0.79 12.18
N PHE A 102 14.53 -1.82 12.08
CA PHE A 102 14.68 -2.61 10.87
C PHE A 102 13.39 -3.34 10.47
N LEU A 103 12.68 -3.93 11.43
CA LEU A 103 11.41 -4.61 11.14
C LEU A 103 10.34 -3.60 10.76
N VAL A 104 10.29 -2.42 11.39
CA VAL A 104 9.36 -1.35 11.02
C VAL A 104 9.60 -0.91 9.56
N SER A 105 10.86 -0.75 9.15
CA SER A 105 11.22 -0.45 7.76
C SER A 105 10.74 -1.53 6.77
N LEU A 106 10.90 -2.81 7.12
CA LEU A 106 10.41 -3.92 6.29
C LEU A 106 8.89 -3.93 6.19
N PHE A 107 8.16 -3.67 7.28
CA PHE A 107 6.70 -3.59 7.24
C PHE A 107 6.21 -2.42 6.39
N ILE A 108 6.87 -1.26 6.47
CA ILE A 108 6.59 -0.09 5.61
C ILE A 108 6.85 -0.40 4.14
N LEU A 109 7.96 -1.07 3.84
CA LEU A 109 8.28 -1.49 2.49
C LEU A 109 7.25 -2.50 1.97
N SER A 110 6.86 -3.49 2.78
CA SER A 110 5.86 -4.50 2.41
C SER A 110 4.47 -3.91 2.16
N SER A 111 4.03 -2.96 2.99
CA SER A 111 2.74 -2.30 2.83
C SER A 111 2.72 -1.41 1.59
N ALA A 112 3.85 -0.74 1.31
CA ALA A 112 4.02 0.09 0.13
C ALA A 112 4.04 -0.71 -1.18
N ILE A 113 4.60 -1.94 -1.16
CA ILE A 113 4.52 -2.88 -2.29
C ILE A 113 3.06 -3.30 -2.51
N SER A 114 2.34 -3.60 -1.43
CA SER A 114 0.97 -4.13 -1.48
C SER A 114 -0.07 -3.21 -2.10
N LEU A 115 0.09 -1.89 -1.94
CA LEU A 115 -0.87 -0.92 -2.46
C LEU A 115 -0.65 -0.54 -3.92
N LEU A 116 0.48 -0.91 -4.51
CA LEU A 116 0.80 -0.51 -5.86
C LEU A 116 0.32 -1.51 -6.92
N GLU A 117 0.04 -2.77 -6.55
CA GLU A 117 -0.45 -3.79 -7.47
C GLU A 117 -1.92 -3.60 -7.86
N PHE A 118 -2.74 -3.03 -6.96
CA PHE A 118 -4.18 -2.89 -7.14
C PHE A 118 -4.56 -1.70 -8.06
N TYR A 119 -3.75 -0.62 -8.04
CA TYR A 119 -4.01 0.60 -8.80
C TYR A 119 -3.48 0.55 -10.25
N ILE A 120 -2.32 -0.08 -10.49
CA ILE A 120 -1.76 -0.24 -11.84
C ILE A 120 -2.58 -1.27 -12.65
N ARG A 121 -3.07 -2.33 -11.99
CA ARG A 121 -3.83 -3.41 -12.64
C ARG A 121 -5.24 -3.01 -13.09
N ILE A 122 -5.94 -2.17 -12.33
CA ILE A 122 -7.24 -1.62 -12.75
C ILE A 122 -7.09 -0.67 -13.94
N LYS A 123 -5.97 0.06 -14.04
CA LYS A 123 -5.75 1.04 -15.11
C LYS A 123 -5.22 0.42 -16.41
N ILE A 124 -4.61 -0.77 -16.34
CA ILE A 124 -4.12 -1.52 -17.52
C ILE A 124 -5.18 -2.49 -18.08
N GLU A 125 -6.11 -3.02 -17.26
CA GLU A 125 -7.18 -3.91 -17.76
C GLU A 125 -8.47 -3.17 -18.20
N PHE A 126 -8.63 -1.88 -17.89
CA PHE A 126 -9.88 -1.11 -18.15
C PHE A 126 -9.68 0.22 -18.91
N VAL A 127 -8.55 0.42 -19.57
CA VAL A 127 -8.31 1.44 -20.62
C VAL A 127 -7.89 0.72 -21.89
#